data_AF-A0A843J5N2-F1
#
_entry.id   AF-A0A843J5N2-F1
#
_cell.length_a   1.000
_cell.length_b   1.000
_cell.length_c   1.000
_cell.angle_alpha   90.00
_cell.angle_beta   90.00
_cell.angle_gamma   90.00
#
_symmetry.space_group_name_H-M   'P 1'
#
loop_
_entity.id
_entity.type
_entity.pdbx_description
1 polymer ?
#
loop_
_entity_poly.entity_id
_entity_poly.type
_entity_poly.pdbx_seq_one_letter_code
_entity_poly.pdbx_strand_id
1 'polypeptide(L)' 'LDKPPYFVASQFHPEFKSRPLTPSPLHKGLVQAALAYKKG' A
#
# COMPACT_ATOMS: atom_id res chain seq x y z
N LEU A 1 -11.27 3.44 -19.23
CA LEU A 1 -10.91 3.96 -17.90
C LEU A 1 -9.79 3.08 -17.38
N ASP A 2 -8.57 3.51 -17.59
CA ASP A 2 -7.38 2.79 -17.15
C ASP A 2 -7.38 2.71 -15.62
N LYS A 3 -7.17 1.51 -15.08
CA LYS A 3 -7.16 1.27 -13.63
C LYS A 3 -6.08 2.17 -12.98
N PRO A 4 -6.40 2.94 -11.92
CA PRO A 4 -5.37 3.67 -11.19
C PRO A 4 -4.38 2.67 -10.56
N PRO A 5 -3.07 2.96 -10.58
CA PRO A 5 -2.03 1.99 -10.20
C PRO A 5 -2.13 1.53 -8.75
N TYR A 6 -2.67 2.37 -7.85
CA TYR A 6 -3.00 2.00 -6.47
C TYR A 6 -3.93 3.04 -5.83
N PHE A 7 -5.19 2.68 -5.55
CA PHE A 7 -6.16 3.54 -4.88
C PHE A 7 -6.98 2.72 -3.89
N VAL A 8 -6.61 2.77 -2.60
CA VAL A 8 -7.16 1.92 -1.55
C VAL A 8 -7.35 2.72 -0.26
N ALA A 9 -8.44 2.46 0.46
CA ALA A 9 -8.72 3.00 1.79
C ALA A 9 -9.29 1.90 2.71
N SER A 10 -9.14 2.06 4.03
CA SER A 10 -9.71 1.14 5.03
C SER A 10 -10.47 1.88 6.13
N GLN A 11 -11.54 1.25 6.63
CA GLN A 11 -12.29 1.75 7.80
C GLN A 11 -11.72 1.27 9.14
N PHE A 12 -10.84 0.27 9.11
CA PHE A 12 -10.10 -0.19 10.28
C PHE A 12 -8.68 0.40 10.28
N HIS A 13 -7.95 0.20 11.38
CA HIS A 13 -6.57 0.63 11.61
C HIS A 13 -5.55 -0.47 11.23
N PRO A 14 -5.13 -0.60 9.96
CA PRO A 14 -4.14 -1.59 9.52
C PRO A 14 -2.77 -1.43 10.18
N GLU A 15 -2.46 -0.25 10.69
CA GLU A 15 -1.21 0.10 11.38
C GLU A 15 -1.01 -0.73 12.65
N PHE A 16 -2.08 -1.02 13.40
CA PHE A 16 -1.97 -1.77 14.65
C PHE A 16 -1.58 -3.24 14.44
N LYS A 17 -1.84 -3.79 13.24
CA LYS A 17 -1.46 -5.16 12.86
C LYS A 17 -0.11 -5.24 12.14
N SER A 18 0.51 -4.11 11.81
CA SER A 18 1.81 -4.08 11.12
C SER A 18 2.96 -4.44 12.08
N ARG A 19 3.95 -5.19 11.61
CA ARG A 19 5.20 -5.48 12.34
C ARG A 19 6.41 -5.29 11.42
N PRO A 20 7.63 -5.06 11.96
CA PRO A 20 8.81 -4.81 11.14
C PRO A 20 9.11 -5.89 10.09
N LEU A 21 8.99 -7.18 10.47
CA LEU A 21 9.23 -8.31 9.57
C LEU A 21 7.99 -8.75 8.78
N THR A 22 6.80 -8.31 9.20
CA THR A 22 5.52 -8.62 8.56
C THR A 22 4.67 -7.34 8.47
N PRO A 23 4.98 -6.44 7.52
CA PRO A 23 4.25 -5.20 7.38
C PRO A 23 2.83 -5.47 6.90
N SER A 24 1.89 -4.62 7.32
CA SER A 24 0.51 -4.69 6.86
C SER A 24 0.44 -4.60 5.32
N PRO A 25 -0.41 -5.40 4.65
CA PRO A 25 -0.54 -5.39 3.19
C PRO A 25 -0.83 -3.99 2.62
N LEU A 26 -1.64 -3.19 3.31
CA LEU A 26 -2.01 -1.83 2.89
C LEU A 26 -0.79 -0.91 2.78
N HIS A 27 0.09 -0.94 3.78
CA HIS A 27 1.30 -0.11 3.80
C HIS A 27 2.36 -0.62 2.82
N LYS A 28 2.56 -1.95 2.77
CA LYS A 28 3.52 -2.56 1.84
C LYS A 28 3.13 -2.29 0.39
N GLY A 29 1.85 -2.46 0.06
CA GLY A 29 1.31 -2.18 -1.27
C GLY A 29 1.46 -0.72 -1.67
N LEU A 30 1.20 0.22 -0.74
CA LEU A 30 1.37 1.65 -0.99
C LEU A 30 2.80 2.01 -1.38
N VAL A 31 3.79 1.53 -0.61
CA VAL A 31 5.21 1.79 -0.89
C VAL A 31 5.64 1.16 -2.22
N GLN A 32 5.21 -0.08 -2.50
CA GLN A 32 5.49 -0.75 -3.77
C GLN A 32 4.91 0.02 -4.96
N ALA A 33 3.67 0.51 -4.84
CA ALA A 33 3.04 1.32 -5.87
C ALA A 33 3.76 2.65 -6.09
N ALA A 34 4.19 3.32 -5.01
CA ALA A 34 4.98 4.55 -5.10
C ALA A 34 6.33 4.31 -5.82
N LEU A 35 7.00 3.19 -5.53
CA LEU A 35 8.23 2.80 -6.22
C LEU A 35 8.00 2.50 -7.70
N ALA A 36 6.89 1.84 -8.06
CA ALA A 36 6.53 1.59 -9.45
C ALA A 36 6.21 2.90 -10.19
N TYR A 37 5.45 3.79 -9.57
CA TYR A 37 5.12 5.11 -10.13
C TYR A 37 6.37 5.96 -10.39
N LYS A 38 7.35 5.94 -9.47
CA LYS A 38 8.62 6.67 -9.65
C LYS A 38 9.47 6.15 -10.83
N LYS A 39 9.33 4.87 -11.18
CA LYS A 39 10.14 4.23 -12.25
C LYS A 39 9.58 4.46 -13.65
N GLY A 40 8.30 4.81 -13.78
CA GLY A 40 7.69 5.24 -15.04
C GLY A 40 7.90 6.72 -15.27
#